data_AF-A0A2H0UIG2-F1
#
_entry.id   AF-A0A2H0UIG2-F1
#
_cell.length_a   1.000
_cell.length_b   1.000
_cell.length_c   1.000
_cell.angle_alpha   90.00
_cell.angle_beta   90.00
_cell.angle_gamma   90.00
#
_symmetry.space_group_name_H-M   'P 1'
#
loop_
_entity.id
_entity.type
_entity.pdbx_description
1 polymer ?
#
loop_
_entity_poly.entity_id
_entity_poly.type
_entity_poly.pdbx_seq_one_letter_code
_entity_poly.pdbx_strand_id
1 'polypeptide(L)'
;MDFPIKELSKSDFPKLMLEIPQPPKQLNYRGELPTSDIKLLAVVGSRKYTNYGKQVVEHLIQGLAGYNIGIVSGLALGIDSLAHEAA
;
A
#
# COMPACT_ATOMS: atom_id res chain seq x y z
N MET A 1 -13.01 5.83 -18.30
CA MET A 1 -13.38 5.19 -17.03
C MET A 1 -13.35 6.27 -15.97
N ASP A 2 -14.46 6.49 -15.27
CA ASP A 2 -14.50 7.41 -14.14
C ASP A 2 -13.99 6.69 -12.89
N PHE A 3 -13.05 7.33 -12.20
CA PHE A 3 -12.56 6.87 -10.91
C PHE A 3 -12.90 7.92 -9.85
N PRO A 4 -14.15 7.93 -9.35
CA PRO A 4 -14.58 8.93 -8.40
C PRO A 4 -13.82 8.79 -7.09
N ILE A 5 -13.52 9.93 -6.47
CA ILE A 5 -12.97 9.98 -5.11
C ILE A 5 -14.15 9.91 -4.15
N LYS A 6 -14.05 9.04 -3.15
CA LYS A 6 -15.06 8.84 -2.10
C LYS A 6 -14.45 9.18 -0.74
N GLU A 7 -15.22 9.79 0.14
CA GLU A 7 -14.85 9.96 1.54
C GLU A 7 -15.17 8.68 2.32
N LEU A 8 -14.24 8.24 3.17
CA LEU A 8 -14.42 7.09 4.05
C LEU A 8 -15.08 7.52 5.35
N SER A 9 -16.11 6.79 5.80
CA SER A 9 -16.72 7.01 7.11
C SER A 9 -15.71 6.77 8.22
N LYS A 10 -15.77 7.56 9.29
CA LYS A 10 -14.92 7.38 10.49
C LYS A 10 -15.08 6.00 11.13
N SER A 11 -16.25 5.38 11.03
CA SER A 11 -16.50 4.01 11.50
C SER A 11 -15.66 2.96 10.76
N ASP A 12 -15.27 3.27 9.53
CA ASP A 12 -14.64 2.35 8.59
C ASP A 12 -13.12 2.59 8.49
N PHE A 13 -12.58 3.50 9.31
CA PHE A 13 -11.15 3.76 9.35
C PHE A 13 -10.40 2.50 9.79
N PRO A 14 -9.25 2.18 9.17
CA PRO A 14 -8.43 1.06 9.62
C PRO A 14 -8.04 1.24 11.09
N LYS A 15 -8.28 0.22 11.91
CA LYS A 15 -8.02 0.29 13.37
C LYS A 15 -6.58 0.71 13.68
N LEU A 16 -5.61 0.13 12.97
CA LEU A 16 -4.19 0.46 13.11
C LEU A 16 -3.88 1.95 12.83
N MET A 17 -4.65 2.60 11.95
CA MET A 17 -4.48 4.02 11.65
C MET A 17 -4.95 4.91 12.81
N LEU A 18 -5.90 4.43 13.64
CA LEU A 18 -6.37 5.15 14.82
C LEU A 18 -5.37 5.07 15.99
N GLU A 19 -4.35 4.20 15.91
CA GLU A 19 -3.33 4.01 16.95
C GLU A 19 -2.18 5.03 16.85
N ILE A 20 -2.03 5.74 15.72
CA ILE A 20 -0.97 6.74 15.57
C ILE A 20 -1.30 8.01 16.40
N PRO A 21 -0.31 8.79 16.86
CA PRO A 21 -0.54 9.93 17.75
C PRO A 21 -1.49 11.00 17.21
N GLN A 22 -1.58 11.15 15.89
CA GLN A 22 -2.42 12.12 15.20
C GLN A 22 -3.13 11.43 14.04
N PRO A 23 -4.21 10.67 14.31
CA PRO A 23 -4.95 10.01 13.25
C PRO A 23 -5.60 11.06 12.33
N PRO A 24 -5.76 10.78 11.03
CA PRO A 24 -6.36 11.72 10.10
C PRO A 24 -7.80 12.06 10.52
N LYS A 25 -8.23 13.30 10.27
CA LYS A 25 -9.62 13.73 10.55
C LYS A 25 -10.61 13.28 9.47
N GLN A 26 -10.10 13.09 8.25
CA GLN A 26 -10.81 12.69 7.03
C GLN A 26 -9.87 11.82 6.20
N LEU A 27 -10.43 10.84 5.51
CA LEU A 27 -9.69 9.97 4.60
C LEU A 27 -10.51 9.78 3.33
N ASN A 28 -9.90 10.05 2.19
CA ASN A 28 -10.51 9.84 0.88
C ASN A 28 -9.84 8.64 0.21
N TYR A 29 -10.61 7.90 -0.58
CA TYR A 29 -10.10 6.77 -1.34
C TYR A 29 -10.67 6.75 -2.76
N ARG A 30 -9.98 5.98 -3.61
CA ARG A 30 -10.38 5.68 -4.98
C ARG A 30 -10.06 4.21 -5.24
N GLY A 31 -10.97 3.52 -5.91
CA GLY A 31 -10.88 2.07 -6.11
C GLY A 31 -11.62 1.30 -5.02
N GLU A 32 -11.11 0.11 -4.71
CA GLU A 32 -11.70 -0.80 -3.72
C GLU A 32 -10.83 -0.83 -2.47
N LEU A 33 -11.46 -0.85 -1.30
CA LEU A 33 -10.76 -0.98 -0.02
C LEU A 33 -10.48 -2.45 0.27
N PRO A 34 -9.33 -2.78 0.90
CA PRO A 34 -9.00 -4.15 1.26
C PRO A 34 -9.98 -4.68 2.31
N THR A 35 -10.25 -5.99 2.26
CA THR A 35 -11.02 -6.70 3.27
C THR A 35 -10.20 -6.91 4.55
N SER A 36 -10.88 -7.18 5.67
CA SER A 36 -10.26 -7.26 6.99
C SER A 36 -9.33 -8.47 7.22
N ASP A 37 -9.43 -9.48 6.35
CA ASP A 37 -8.60 -10.68 6.34
C ASP A 37 -7.26 -10.46 5.61
N ILE A 38 -7.14 -9.43 4.78
CA ILE A 38 -5.89 -9.07 4.09
C ILE A 38 -4.90 -8.48 5.09
N LYS A 39 -3.70 -9.05 5.14
CA LYS A 39 -2.56 -8.47 5.87
C LYS A 39 -1.88 -7.41 5.03
N LEU A 40 -1.84 -6.19 5.52
CA LEU A 40 -1.18 -5.10 4.81
C LEU A 40 0.32 -5.06 5.16
N LEU A 41 1.17 -5.11 4.14
CA LEU A 41 2.62 -4.97 4.24
C LEU A 41 3.05 -3.62 3.67
N ALA A 42 3.62 -2.77 4.52
CA ALA A 42 4.21 -1.51 4.08
C ALA A 42 5.58 -1.77 3.42
N VAL A 43 5.75 -1.32 2.19
CA VAL A 43 7.04 -1.39 1.47
C VAL A 43 7.50 0.02 1.15
N VAL A 44 8.67 0.39 1.68
CA VAL A 44 9.26 1.73 1.50
C VAL A 44 10.72 1.61 1.11
N GLY A 45 11.23 2.57 0.36
CA GLY A 45 12.65 2.60 0.04
C GLY A 45 13.11 3.82 -0.75
N SER A 46 14.31 3.73 -1.32
CA SER A 46 14.93 4.85 -2.02
C SER A 46 14.20 5.20 -3.32
N ARG A 47 14.13 6.51 -3.62
CA ARG A 47 13.69 7.01 -4.93
C ARG A 47 14.67 6.71 -6.06
N LYS A 48 15.96 6.55 -5.71
CA LYS A 48 17.02 6.10 -6.61
C LYS A 48 17.54 4.76 -6.12
N TYR A 49 17.15 3.70 -6.80
CA TYR A 49 17.54 2.33 -6.46
C TYR A 49 18.66 1.82 -7.39
N THR A 50 19.31 0.75 -6.95
CA THR A 50 20.25 -0.02 -7.78
C THR A 50 19.52 -1.17 -8.47
N ASN A 51 20.10 -1.74 -9.53
CA ASN A 51 19.53 -2.92 -10.18
C ASN A 51 19.32 -4.08 -9.20
N TYR A 52 20.23 -4.27 -8.25
CA TYR A 52 20.06 -5.25 -7.18
C TYR A 52 18.84 -4.93 -6.30
N GLY A 53 18.67 -3.67 -5.89
CA GLY A 53 17.48 -3.26 -5.13
C GLY A 53 16.18 -3.55 -5.86
N LYS A 54 16.14 -3.34 -7.19
CA LYS A 54 14.99 -3.72 -8.01
C LYS A 54 14.72 -5.23 -7.96
N GLN A 55 15.74 -6.06 -8.21
CA GLN A 55 15.62 -7.52 -8.19
C GLN A 55 15.14 -8.05 -6.83
N VAL A 56 15.62 -7.45 -5.74
CA VAL A 56 15.20 -7.83 -4.38
C VAL A 56 13.72 -7.51 -4.17
N VAL A 57 13.25 -6.33 -4.57
CA VAL A 57 11.82 -5.98 -4.46
C VAL A 57 10.97 -6.93 -5.29
N GLU A 58 11.33 -7.15 -6.55
CA GLU A 58 10.58 -8.08 -7.42
C GLU A 58 10.52 -9.48 -6.81
N HIS A 59 11.66 -10.02 -6.36
CA HIS A 59 11.73 -11.35 -5.76
C HIS A 59 10.89 -11.49 -4.49
N LEU A 60 11.00 -10.52 -3.57
CA LEU A 60 10.28 -10.57 -2.31
C LEU A 60 8.78 -10.43 -2.52
N ILE A 61 8.34 -9.47 -3.34
CA ILE A 61 6.92 -9.19 -3.53
C ILE A 61 6.24 -10.29 -4.35
N GLN A 62 6.86 -10.75 -5.44
CA GLN A 62 6.33 -11.88 -6.22
C GLN A 62 6.29 -13.17 -5.40
N GLY A 63 7.23 -13.35 -4.47
CA GLY A 63 7.23 -14.47 -3.53
C GLY A 63 6.02 -14.49 -2.58
N LEU A 64 5.29 -13.37 -2.45
CA LEU A 64 4.05 -13.25 -1.67
C LEU A 64 2.78 -13.50 -2.52
N ALA A 65 2.91 -13.75 -3.82
CA ALA A 65 1.78 -14.03 -4.68
C ALA A 65 0.99 -15.26 -4.18
N GLY A 66 -0.34 -15.12 -4.12
CA GLY A 66 -1.24 -16.17 -3.64
C GLY A 66 -1.45 -16.22 -2.12
N TYR A 67 -0.68 -15.45 -1.35
CA TYR A 67 -0.98 -15.20 0.06
C TYR A 67 -1.96 -14.02 0.21
N ASN A 68 -2.68 -13.97 1.33
CA ASN A 68 -3.62 -12.89 1.61
C ASN A 68 -2.90 -11.64 2.16
N ILE A 69 -1.97 -11.11 1.36
CA ILE A 69 -1.12 -9.97 1.71
C ILE A 69 -1.32 -8.87 0.66
N GLY A 70 -1.62 -7.65 1.11
CA GLY A 70 -1.72 -6.46 0.27
C GLY A 70 -0.54 -5.53 0.48
N ILE A 71 0.00 -4.98 -0.61
CA ILE A 71 1.14 -4.04 -0.55
C ILE A 71 0.65 -2.60 -0.39
N VAL A 72 1.16 -1.91 0.63
CA VAL A 72 0.91 -0.49 0.89
C VAL A 72 2.20 0.29 0.69
N SER A 73 2.17 1.32 -0.15
CA SER A 73 3.32 2.19 -0.40
C SER A 73 2.90 3.62 -0.75
N GLY A 74 3.86 4.52 -0.94
CA GLY A 74 3.65 5.97 -1.05
C GLY A 74 3.50 6.49 -2.48
N LEU A 75 3.46 5.62 -3.49
CA LEU A 75 3.45 5.98 -4.92
C LEU A 75 4.63 6.86 -5.36
N ALA A 76 5.72 6.90 -4.59
CA ALA A 76 6.92 7.61 -4.99
C ALA A 76 7.59 6.89 -6.18
N LEU A 77 8.37 7.63 -6.97
CA LEU A 77 9.34 7.01 -7.86
C LEU A 77 10.28 6.14 -7.05
N GLY A 78 10.71 5.02 -7.62
CA GLY A 78 11.70 4.16 -6.98
C GLY A 78 11.11 2.84 -6.48
N ILE A 79 11.51 2.47 -5.27
CA ILE A 79 11.08 1.22 -4.61
C ILE A 79 9.55 1.14 -4.47
N ASP A 80 8.87 2.24 -4.15
CA ASP A 80 7.40 2.27 -4.02
C ASP A 80 6.68 1.87 -5.32
N SER A 81 7.12 2.42 -6.47
CA SER A 81 6.55 2.06 -7.78
C SER A 81 6.79 0.58 -8.11
N LEU A 82 8.03 0.10 -7.89
CA LEU A 82 8.37 -1.31 -8.13
C LEU A 82 7.58 -2.27 -7.25
N ALA A 83 7.32 -1.90 -5.99
CA ALA A 83 6.55 -2.71 -5.07
C ALA A 83 5.08 -2.81 -5.51
N HIS A 84 4.50 -1.72 -6.02
CA HIS A 84 3.15 -1.73 -6.58
C HIS A 84 3.06 -2.52 -7.89
N GLU A 85 4.08 -2.44 -8.76
CA GLU A 85 4.10 -3.19 -10.02
C GLU A 85 4.30 -4.71 -9.83
N ALA A 86 4.99 -5.12 -8.76
CA ALA A 86 5.31 -6.52 -8.49
C ALA A 86 4.23 -7.27 -7.66
N ALA A 87 3.29 -6.54 -7.06
CA ALA A 87 2.21 -7.07 -6.22
C ALA A 87 1.04 -7.63 -7.06
#